data_AF-A0A0G0FB20-F1
#
_entry.id   AF-A0A0G0FB20-F1
#
_cell.length_a   1.000
_cell.length_b   1.000
_cell.length_c   1.000
_cell.angle_alpha   90.00
_cell.angle_beta   90.00
_cell.angle_gamma   90.00
#
_symmetry.space_group_name_H-M   'P 1'
#
loop_
_entity.id
_entity.type
_entity.pdbx_description
1 polymer ?
#
loop_
_entity_poly.entity_id
_entity_poly.type
_entity_poly.pdbx_seq_one_letter_code
_entity_poly.pdbx_strand_id
1 'polypeptide(L)'
;MNMSNKNKEKIQKIRTFWEKYEQKVVLTGGLILIAIISFEAGILQGHKFEQGTLVIEKAVKSETESLKVGNSSVLGVQAINSKAGNPKIESSKDNKECLLVGSKNSTKYHKPDCRFAKNIKPENLVCFKSEEDAKSRGYAGDKGCIK
;
A
#
# COMPACT_ATOMS: atom_id res chain seq x y z
N MET A 1 18.02 -34.33 26.04
CA MET A 1 17.67 -34.86 24.70
C MET A 1 18.14 -33.85 23.65
N ASN A 2 19.02 -34.27 22.74
CA ASN A 2 19.85 -33.39 21.90
C ASN A 2 19.07 -32.84 20.68
N MET A 3 19.31 -31.57 20.29
CA MET A 3 18.54 -30.85 19.24
C MET A 3 18.51 -31.60 17.89
N SER A 4 19.60 -32.30 17.57
CA SER A 4 19.74 -33.12 16.35
C SER A 4 18.76 -34.30 16.30
N ASN A 5 18.48 -34.95 17.44
CA ASN A 5 17.58 -36.10 17.48
C ASN A 5 16.11 -35.68 17.31
N LYS A 6 15.73 -34.52 17.83
CA LYS A 6 14.39 -33.95 17.66
C LYS A 6 14.06 -33.63 16.20
N ASN A 7 15.06 -33.19 15.43
CA ASN A 7 14.89 -32.90 14.00
C ASN A 7 14.76 -34.18 13.17
N LYS A 8 15.51 -35.23 13.51
CA LYS A 8 15.40 -36.55 12.85
C LYS A 8 14.01 -37.17 13.03
N GLU A 9 13.44 -37.13 14.24
CA GLU A 9 12.08 -37.61 14.49
C GLU A 9 11.02 -36.82 13.73
N LYS A 10 11.16 -35.48 13.64
CA LYS A 10 10.25 -34.64 12.86
C LYS A 10 10.28 -34.99 11.37
N ILE A 11 11.48 -35.19 10.81
CA ILE A 11 11.65 -35.56 9.39
C ILE A 11 11.02 -36.92 9.11
N GLN A 12 11.16 -37.90 10.02
CA GLN A 12 10.49 -39.20 9.87
C GLN A 12 8.96 -39.08 9.91
N LYS A 13 8.40 -38.26 10.81
CA LYS A 13 6.96 -38.00 10.87
C LYS A 13 6.44 -37.31 9.61
N ILE A 14 7.21 -36.39 9.03
CA ILE A 14 6.84 -35.69 7.79
C ILE A 14 6.86 -36.65 6.60
N ARG A 15 7.87 -37.54 6.50
CA ARG A 15 7.95 -38.54 5.43
C ARG A 15 6.78 -39.53 5.46
N THR A 16 6.50 -40.09 6.63
CA THR A 16 5.37 -41.03 6.81
C THR A 16 4.01 -40.38 6.56
N PHE A 17 3.87 -39.09 6.86
CA PHE A 17 2.68 -38.32 6.51
C PHE A 17 2.54 -38.11 4.99
N TRP A 18 3.64 -37.79 4.31
CA TRP A 18 3.67 -37.65 2.85
C TRP A 18 3.32 -38.94 2.12
N GLU A 19 3.86 -40.08 2.53
CA GLU A 19 3.52 -41.38 1.93
C GLU A 19 2.04 -41.73 2.13
N LYS A 20 1.47 -41.41 3.29
CA LYS A 20 0.06 -41.71 3.59
C LYS A 20 -0.92 -40.83 2.82
N TYR A 21 -0.55 -39.58 2.54
CA TYR A 21 -1.44 -38.57 1.93
C TYR A 21 -0.95 -38.06 0.59
N GLU A 22 -0.03 -38.76 -0.07
CA GLU A 22 0.69 -38.32 -1.27
C GLU A 22 -0.24 -37.69 -2.31
N GLN A 23 -1.24 -38.44 -2.76
CA GLN A 23 -2.17 -37.97 -3.79
C GLN A 23 -2.97 -36.74 -3.37
N LYS A 24 -3.42 -36.67 -2.11
CA LYS A 24 -4.19 -35.52 -1.60
C LYS A 24 -3.31 -34.29 -1.43
N VAL A 25 -2.10 -34.47 -0.92
CA VAL A 25 -1.12 -33.40 -0.72
C VAL A 25 -0.64 -32.85 -2.07
N VAL A 26 -0.38 -33.71 -3.05
CA VAL A 26 0.00 -33.28 -4.41
C VAL A 26 -1.14 -32.52 -5.08
N LEU A 27 -2.38 -33.00 -4.98
CA LEU A 27 -3.53 -32.34 -5.60
C LEU A 27 -3.87 -30.99 -4.95
N THR A 28 -3.88 -30.92 -3.62
CA THR A 28 -4.10 -29.66 -2.89
C THR A 28 -2.90 -28.71 -3.07
N GLY A 29 -1.68 -29.21 -2.99
CA GLY A 29 -0.46 -28.43 -3.17
C GLY A 29 -0.36 -27.83 -4.56
N GLY A 30 -0.70 -28.61 -5.60
CA GLY A 30 -0.75 -28.13 -6.98
C GLY A 30 -1.79 -27.02 -7.18
N LEU A 31 -3.00 -27.18 -6.62
CA LEU A 31 -4.04 -26.15 -6.68
C LEU A 31 -3.63 -24.85 -5.97
N ILE A 32 -3.01 -24.96 -4.79
CA ILE A 32 -2.48 -23.80 -4.06
C ILE A 32 -1.37 -23.12 -4.88
N LEU A 33 -0.47 -23.89 -5.49
CA LEU A 33 0.62 -23.36 -6.31
C LEU A 33 0.08 -22.57 -7.52
N ILE A 34 -0.90 -23.15 -8.24
CA ILE A 34 -1.55 -22.49 -9.38
C ILE A 34 -2.25 -21.20 -8.95
N ALA A 35 -2.92 -21.20 -7.79
CA ALA A 35 -3.59 -20.02 -7.27
C ALA A 35 -2.60 -18.89 -6.95
N ILE A 36 -1.45 -19.19 -6.33
CA ILE A 36 -0.41 -18.20 -6.02
C ILE A 36 0.16 -17.60 -7.29
N ILE A 37 0.55 -18.44 -8.27
CA ILE A 37 1.10 -17.97 -9.54
C ILE A 37 0.10 -17.08 -10.28
N SER A 38 -1.18 -17.47 -10.31
CA SER A 38 -2.25 -16.71 -10.95
C SER A 38 -2.51 -15.38 -10.24
N PHE A 39 -2.46 -15.38 -8.91
CA PHE A 39 -2.63 -14.18 -8.09
C PHE A 39 -1.49 -13.17 -8.34
N GLU A 40 -0.25 -13.64 -8.38
CA GLU A 40 0.91 -12.80 -8.69
C GLU A 40 0.82 -12.20 -10.10
N ALA A 41 0.45 -13.01 -11.10
CA ALA A 41 0.22 -12.53 -12.46
C ALA A 41 -0.91 -11.49 -12.53
N GLY A 42 -2.00 -11.70 -11.78
CA GLY A 42 -3.11 -10.75 -11.70
C GLY A 42 -2.70 -9.42 -11.08
N ILE A 43 -1.91 -9.43 -10.00
CA ILE A 43 -1.37 -8.21 -9.36
C ILE A 43 -0.47 -7.43 -10.33
N LEU A 44 0.41 -8.12 -11.06
CA LEU A 44 1.27 -7.51 -12.08
C LEU A 44 0.47 -6.83 -13.19
N GLN A 45 -0.61 -7.47 -13.65
CA GLN A 45 -1.48 -6.92 -14.68
C GLN A 45 -2.30 -5.73 -14.16
N GLY A 46 -2.79 -5.79 -12.92
CA GLY A 46 -3.54 -4.71 -12.28
C GLY A 46 -2.75 -3.41 -12.16
N HIS A 47 -1.43 -3.49 -11.94
CA HIS A 47 -0.58 -2.30 -11.87
C HIS A 47 -0.33 -1.65 -13.24
N LYS A 48 -0.61 -2.35 -14.35
CA LYS A 48 -0.53 -1.80 -15.71
C LYS A 48 -1.80 -1.08 -16.17
N PHE A 49 -2.90 -1.15 -15.40
CA PHE A 49 -4.18 -0.54 -15.75
C PHE A 49 -4.30 0.97 -15.42
N GLU A 50 -3.25 1.61 -14.90
CA GLU A 50 -3.22 3.04 -14.54
C GLU A 50 -2.55 3.96 -15.60
N GLN A 51 -2.41 3.53 -16.86
CA GLN A 51 -1.82 4.37 -17.93
C GLN A 51 -2.76 4.72 -19.09
N GLY A 52 -4.04 4.42 -18.97
CA GLY A 52 -5.06 5.03 -19.80
C GLY A 52 -5.91 5.93 -18.92
N THR A 53 -5.72 7.25 -19.00
CA THR A 53 -6.64 8.24 -18.45
C THR A 53 -8.08 7.82 -18.74
N LEU A 54 -8.78 7.32 -17.73
CA LEU A 54 -10.22 7.13 -17.76
C LEU A 54 -10.84 8.53 -17.80
N VAL A 55 -10.99 9.05 -19.01
CA VAL A 55 -11.89 10.17 -19.26
C VAL A 55 -13.28 9.63 -18.96
N ILE A 56 -13.84 10.02 -17.82
CA ILE A 56 -15.27 9.87 -17.57
C ILE A 56 -15.95 10.83 -18.56
N GLU A 57 -16.24 10.37 -19.78
CA GLU A 57 -17.23 11.00 -20.63
C GLU A 57 -18.58 10.79 -19.95
N LYS A 58 -18.93 11.74 -19.08
CA LYS A 58 -20.32 12.00 -18.76
C LYS A 58 -21.02 12.18 -20.11
N ALA A 59 -21.87 11.23 -20.47
CA ALA A 59 -22.68 11.29 -21.68
C ALA A 59 -23.51 12.59 -21.68
N VAL A 60 -22.96 13.64 -22.29
CA VAL A 60 -23.74 14.74 -22.82
C VAL A 60 -23.81 14.46 -24.30
N LYS A 61 -24.98 14.03 -24.75
CA LYS A 61 -25.36 14.04 -26.15
C LYS A 61 -24.96 15.39 -26.75
N SER A 62 -23.98 15.39 -27.63
CA SER A 62 -24.01 16.28 -28.80
C SER A 62 -23.14 15.65 -29.86
N GLU A 63 -23.81 15.10 -30.86
CA GLU A 63 -23.26 14.91 -32.19
C GLU A 63 -22.63 16.23 -32.65
N THR A 64 -21.44 16.18 -33.25
CA THR A 64 -21.16 16.74 -34.59
C THR A 64 -19.71 16.45 -34.95
N GLU A 65 -19.57 15.82 -36.11
CA GLU A 65 -18.34 15.46 -36.80
C GLU A 65 -17.41 16.64 -37.13
N SER A 66 -16.14 16.28 -37.30
CA SER A 66 -15.30 16.63 -38.46
C SER A 66 -14.03 17.44 -38.18
N LEU A 67 -12.97 16.92 -38.78
CA LEU A 67 -11.60 17.39 -38.81
C LEU A 67 -11.49 18.82 -39.38
N LYS A 68 -10.52 19.61 -38.88
CA LYS A 68 -9.31 20.00 -39.65
C LYS A 68 -8.35 20.91 -38.87
N VAL A 69 -7.06 20.66 -39.14
CA VAL A 69 -5.84 21.38 -38.77
C VAL A 69 -5.75 22.73 -39.51
N GLY A 70 -5.20 23.78 -38.87
CA GLY A 70 -4.74 25.00 -39.58
C GLY A 70 -4.45 26.25 -38.75
N ASN A 71 -3.17 26.43 -38.36
CA ASN A 71 -2.38 27.65 -38.05
C ASN A 71 -2.98 28.98 -37.53
N SER A 72 -2.42 29.37 -36.37
CA SER A 72 -1.68 30.61 -36.04
C SER A 72 -2.37 31.97 -35.77
N SER A 73 -1.96 32.52 -34.61
CA SER A 73 -1.88 33.95 -34.20
C SER A 73 -3.21 34.57 -33.73
N VAL A 74 -3.34 35.23 -32.57
CA VAL A 74 -2.55 36.35 -32.04
C VAL A 74 -2.67 36.44 -30.50
N LEU A 75 -1.58 36.97 -29.93
CA LEU A 75 -1.27 37.33 -28.54
C LEU A 75 -2.36 38.06 -27.73
N GLY A 76 -2.39 37.74 -26.43
CA GLY A 76 -2.31 38.76 -25.38
C GLY A 76 -3.45 38.80 -24.35
N VAL A 77 -3.22 38.27 -23.15
CA VAL A 77 -3.10 39.02 -21.87
C VAL A 77 -3.27 38.09 -20.66
N GLN A 78 -2.13 37.90 -19.97
CA GLN A 78 -1.89 37.85 -18.52
C GLN A 78 -2.57 36.80 -17.61
N ALA A 79 -1.76 35.82 -17.25
CA ALA A 79 -1.30 35.51 -15.89
C ALA A 79 -2.31 35.65 -14.73
N ILE A 80 -2.92 34.52 -14.35
CA ILE A 80 -3.36 34.26 -12.98
C ILE A 80 -2.62 33.02 -12.45
N ASN A 81 -1.65 33.30 -11.58
CA ASN A 81 -0.80 32.31 -10.94
C ASN A 81 -1.55 31.68 -9.76
N SER A 82 -2.38 30.67 -10.03
CA SER A 82 -3.01 29.84 -8.98
C SER A 82 -2.14 28.62 -8.71
N LYS A 83 -1.12 28.78 -7.85
CA LYS A 83 -0.37 27.66 -7.28
C LYS A 83 -1.07 27.21 -5.99
N ALA A 84 -2.18 26.50 -6.16
CA ALA A 84 -2.78 25.69 -5.11
C ALA A 84 -1.84 24.52 -4.77
N GLY A 85 -1.81 24.21 -3.48
CA GLY A 85 -0.77 23.42 -2.84
C GLY A 85 -0.74 21.97 -3.27
N ASN A 86 0.46 21.52 -3.60
CA ASN A 86 0.85 20.14 -3.64
C ASN A 86 1.68 19.85 -2.38
N PRO A 87 1.22 19.07 -1.38
CA PRO A 87 2.12 18.52 -0.40
C PRO A 87 2.81 17.31 -1.04
N LYS A 88 3.90 17.62 -1.75
CA LYS A 88 4.93 16.69 -2.19
C LYS A 88 5.51 16.00 -0.96
N ILE A 89 5.31 14.69 -0.89
CA ILE A 89 5.91 13.80 0.10
C ILE A 89 7.41 13.73 -0.22
N GLU A 90 8.22 14.49 0.50
CA GLU A 90 9.66 14.33 0.54
C GLU A 90 10.09 13.90 1.94
N SER A 91 10.75 12.76 1.94
CA SER A 91 11.57 12.22 3.01
C SER A 91 12.75 13.15 3.25
N SER A 92 12.64 14.04 4.22
CA SER A 92 13.76 14.77 4.79
C SER A 92 13.76 14.56 6.30
N LYS A 93 14.90 14.07 6.80
CA LYS A 93 15.30 14.17 8.20
C LYS A 93 15.29 15.65 8.60
N ASP A 94 14.14 16.13 9.04
CA ASP A 94 14.05 17.34 9.84
C ASP A 94 13.60 16.92 11.24
N ASN A 95 14.23 17.49 12.25
CA ASN A 95 13.78 17.53 13.63
C ASN A 95 12.46 18.31 13.71
N LYS A 96 11.39 17.79 13.08
CA LYS A 96 10.03 18.22 13.32
C LYS A 96 9.55 17.33 14.45
N GLU A 97 9.36 17.92 15.63
CA GLU A 97 8.66 17.29 16.73
C GLU A 97 7.27 16.87 16.23
N CYS A 98 7.17 15.63 15.76
CA CYS A 98 5.90 15.07 15.36
C CYS A 98 5.07 14.86 16.62
N LEU A 99 4.03 15.68 16.81
CA LEU A 99 3.14 15.63 17.97
C LEU A 99 2.55 14.22 18.16
N LEU A 100 2.25 13.55 17.06
CA LEU A 100 1.75 12.19 17.03
C LEU A 100 2.45 11.40 15.92
N VAL A 101 2.67 10.12 16.18
CA VAL A 101 3.34 9.19 15.27
C VAL A 101 2.56 7.89 15.14
N GLY A 102 2.51 7.34 13.94
CA GLY A 102 1.89 6.05 13.66
C GLY A 102 2.76 5.22 12.73
N SER A 103 2.29 4.01 12.43
CA SER A 103 2.98 3.10 11.51
C SER A 103 2.17 2.90 10.24
N LYS A 104 2.79 2.89 9.06
CA LYS A 104 2.10 2.51 7.81
C LYS A 104 1.46 1.11 7.87
N ASN A 105 2.03 0.21 8.68
CA ASN A 105 1.54 -1.16 8.84
C ASN A 105 0.46 -1.29 9.92
N SER A 106 0.13 -0.22 10.64
CA SER A 106 -0.86 -0.26 11.72
C SER A 106 -1.80 0.92 11.62
N THR A 107 -3.09 0.68 11.79
CA THR A 107 -4.11 1.74 11.83
C THR A 107 -4.13 2.48 13.18
N LYS A 108 -3.00 2.53 13.90
CA LYS A 108 -2.91 3.15 15.22
C LYS A 108 -1.90 4.29 15.25
N TYR A 109 -2.26 5.36 15.97
CA TYR A 109 -1.35 6.47 16.28
C TYR A 109 -1.04 6.51 17.78
N HIS A 110 0.16 6.99 18.09
CA HIS A 110 0.79 7.04 19.41
C HIS A 110 1.46 8.41 19.61
N LYS A 111 1.76 8.78 20.85
CA LYS A 111 2.68 9.89 21.15
C LYS A 111 4.13 9.49 20.87
N PRO A 112 5.03 10.42 20.48
CA PRO A 112 6.44 10.11 20.22
C PRO A 112 7.16 9.49 21.44
N ASP A 113 6.73 9.81 22.67
CA ASP A 113 7.29 9.24 23.90
C ASP A 113 6.86 7.80 24.20
N CYS A 114 5.88 7.27 23.46
CA CYS A 114 5.33 5.94 23.68
C CYS A 114 6.33 4.84 23.35
N ARG A 115 6.34 3.75 24.12
CA ARG A 115 7.19 2.57 23.85
C ARG A 115 6.94 1.98 22.46
N PHE A 116 5.69 1.97 22.00
CA PHE A 116 5.33 1.48 20.67
C PHE A 116 5.87 2.36 19.56
N ALA A 117 5.83 3.69 19.73
CA ALA A 117 6.40 4.65 18.79
C ALA A 117 7.90 4.43 18.55
N LYS A 118 8.67 4.16 19.61
CA LYS A 118 10.12 3.92 19.53
C LYS A 118 10.49 2.64 18.75
N ASN A 119 9.58 1.68 18.67
CA ASN A 119 9.78 0.43 17.94
C ASN A 119 9.35 0.51 16.46
N ILE A 120 8.76 1.64 16.03
CA ILE A 120 8.35 1.82 14.64
C ILE A 120 9.61 2.03 13.79
N LYS A 121 9.79 1.18 12.78
CA LYS A 121 10.87 1.37 11.81
C LYS A 121 10.70 2.71 11.09
N PRO A 122 11.78 3.46 10.84
CA PRO A 122 11.70 4.78 10.20
C PRO A 122 11.02 4.74 8.82
N GLU A 123 11.21 3.64 8.08
CA GLU A 123 10.55 3.36 6.78
C GLU A 123 9.02 3.38 6.85
N ASN A 124 8.49 2.95 8.00
CA ASN A 124 7.07 2.81 8.28
C ASN A 124 6.55 3.91 9.19
N LEU A 125 7.37 4.87 9.60
CA LEU A 125 6.96 5.94 10.51
C LEU A 125 6.12 6.97 9.76
N VAL A 126 4.98 7.32 10.33
CA VAL A 126 4.06 8.32 9.81
C VAL A 126 3.88 9.38 10.87
N CYS A 127 4.22 10.63 10.56
CA CYS A 127 3.96 11.76 11.45
C CYS A 127 2.59 12.38 11.17
N PHE A 128 1.92 12.81 12.24
CA PHE A 128 0.66 13.55 12.19
C PHE A 128 0.81 14.86 12.95
N LYS A 129 0.11 15.89 12.47
CA LYS A 129 0.13 17.23 13.10
C LYS A 129 -0.92 17.36 14.21
N SER A 130 -1.99 16.58 14.16
CA SER A 130 -3.04 16.59 15.18
C SER A 130 -3.79 15.25 15.22
N GLU A 131 -4.63 15.06 16.23
CA GLU A 131 -5.46 13.84 16.34
C GLU A 131 -6.50 13.76 15.22
N GLU A 132 -7.02 14.90 14.78
CA GLU A 132 -7.99 14.99 13.69
C GLU A 132 -7.35 14.59 12.36
N ASP A 133 -6.09 14.97 12.14
CA ASP A 133 -5.30 14.53 10.98
C ASP A 133 -5.07 13.00 11.02
N ALA A 134 -4.81 12.44 12.20
CA ALA A 134 -4.68 10.98 12.34
C ALA A 134 -6.02 10.26 12.08
N LYS A 135 -7.12 10.75 12.66
CA LYS A 135 -8.46 10.18 12.51
C LYS A 135 -8.98 10.29 11.08
N SER A 136 -8.78 11.44 10.42
CA SER A 136 -9.18 11.64 9.02
C SER A 136 -8.45 10.69 8.06
N ARG A 137 -7.22 10.29 8.41
CA ARG A 137 -6.43 9.29 7.70
C ARG A 137 -6.74 7.84 8.10
N GLY A 138 -7.74 7.62 8.95
CA GLY A 138 -8.19 6.28 9.37
C GLY A 138 -7.38 5.65 10.50
N TYR A 139 -6.60 6.44 11.25
CA TYR A 139 -5.82 5.95 12.39
C TYR A 139 -6.60 6.15 13.70
N ALA A 140 -6.60 5.12 14.55
CA ALA A 140 -7.21 5.12 15.87
C ALA A 140 -6.16 5.36 16.97
N GLY A 141 -6.56 6.05 18.03
CA GLY A 141 -5.66 6.31 19.17
C GLY A 141 -5.40 5.02 19.93
N ASP A 142 -4.13 4.72 20.20
CA ASP A 142 -3.81 3.56 21.02
C ASP A 142 -4.11 3.82 22.50
N LYS A 143 -4.97 2.98 23.08
CA LYS A 143 -5.45 3.11 24.47
C LYS A 143 -4.33 3.13 25.53
N GLY A 144 -3.14 2.61 25.20
CA GLY A 144 -1.99 2.56 26.10
C GLY A 144 -1.16 3.84 26.14
N CYS A 145 -1.25 4.69 25.11
CA CYS A 145 -0.40 5.87 24.96
C CYS A 145 -1.17 7.17 24.67
N ILE A 146 -2.46 7.06 24.32
CA ILE A 146 -3.37 8.17 24.05
C ILE A 146 -4.57 7.97 24.95
N LYS A 147 -4.71 8.87 25.92
CA LYS A 147 -5.71 8.85 26.99
C LYS A 147 -6.32 10.23 27.10
#